data_AF-A0A6J2KKT4-F1
#
_entry.id   AF-A0A6J2KKT4-F1
#
_cell.length_a   1.000
_cell.length_b   1.000
_cell.length_c   1.000
_cell.angle_alpha   90.00
_cell.angle_beta   90.00
_cell.angle_gamma   90.00
#
_symmetry.space_group_name_H-M   'P 1'
#
loop_
_entity.id
_entity.type
_entity.pdbx_description
1 polymer ?
#
loop_
_entity_poly.entity_id
_entity_poly.type
_entity_poly.pdbx_seq_one_letter_code
_entity_poly.pdbx_strand_id
1 'polypeptide(L)'
;MILIEGILGVDISSVVQFGGHLESKAKMASKKLGVLNRAKQYFKPAHRLKLYKAQVRPHMEYCCHLWAGAPGYQLSPFDRIQRRASRIVDDPELADRLDPLALRRDLSSLCILYRIYNGECSEELFNLIE
;
A
#
# COMPACT_ATOMS: atom_id res chain seq x y z
N MET A 1 12.98 -21.30 14.79
CA MET A 1 12.00 -21.46 13.70
C MET A 1 10.98 -20.35 13.89
N ILE A 2 11.07 -19.26 13.12
CA ILE A 2 10.16 -18.11 13.25
C ILE A 2 8.83 -18.55 12.61
N LEU A 3 7.79 -18.74 13.43
CA LEU A 3 6.43 -18.96 12.96
C LEU A 3 5.97 -17.69 12.25
N ILE A 4 5.75 -17.78 10.94
CA ILE A 4 5.13 -16.73 10.14
C ILE A 4 3.68 -17.15 9.97
N GLU A 5 2.78 -16.55 10.74
CA GLU A 5 1.34 -16.74 10.54
C GLU A 5 0.83 -15.70 9.54
N GLY A 6 0.27 -16.19 8.43
CA GLY A 6 -0.31 -15.38 7.38
C GLY A 6 -1.81 -15.16 7.65
N ILE A 7 -2.18 -13.99 8.16
CA ILE A 7 -3.59 -13.62 8.36
C ILE A 7 -4.01 -12.66 7.26
N LEU A 8 -5.00 -13.03 6.45
CA LEU A 8 -5.56 -12.21 5.35
C LEU A 8 -4.48 -11.65 4.37
N GLY A 9 -3.36 -12.33 4.25
CA GLY A 9 -2.24 -11.93 3.40
C GLY A 9 -1.30 -10.90 4.03
N VAL A 10 -1.33 -10.70 5.34
CA VAL A 10 -0.28 -10.06 6.14
C VAL A 10 0.54 -11.14 6.84
N ASP A 11 1.86 -11.09 6.72
CA ASP A 11 2.76 -12.01 7.41
C ASP A 11 3.15 -11.38 8.75
N ILE A 12 2.66 -11.95 9.85
CA ILE A 12 2.99 -11.49 11.20
C ILE A 12 4.18 -12.31 11.70
N SER A 13 5.33 -11.65 11.82
CA SER A 13 6.52 -12.24 12.43
C SER A 13 6.45 -12.10 13.95
N SER A 14 6.95 -13.09 14.69
CA SER A 14 7.07 -13.04 16.15
C SER A 14 7.95 -11.89 16.68
N VAL A 15 8.76 -11.28 15.81
CA VAL A 15 9.61 -10.11 16.11
C VAL A 15 9.02 -8.80 15.56
N VAL A 16 7.77 -8.83 15.04
CA VAL A 16 7.08 -7.68 14.41
C VAL A 16 7.95 -6.99 13.34
N GLN A 17 8.81 -7.75 12.68
CA GLN A 17 9.65 -7.24 11.60
C GLN A 17 8.92 -7.39 10.27
N PHE A 18 8.45 -6.26 9.73
CA PHE A 18 7.72 -6.23 8.45
C PHE A 18 8.62 -6.19 7.22
N GLY A 19 9.95 -6.14 7.37
CA GLY A 19 10.88 -5.94 6.25
C GLY A 19 10.68 -6.94 5.10
N GLY A 20 10.71 -8.25 5.40
CA GLY A 20 10.51 -9.29 4.38
C GLY A 20 9.10 -9.27 3.78
N HIS A 21 8.09 -8.95 4.59
CA HIS A 21 6.71 -8.81 4.13
C HIS A 21 6.57 -7.63 3.15
N LEU A 22 7.07 -6.45 3.52
CA LEU A 22 7.05 -5.25 2.69
C LEU A 22 7.80 -5.45 1.39
N GLU A 23 8.94 -6.13 1.42
CA GLU A 23 9.69 -6.49 0.21
C GLU A 23 8.87 -7.40 -0.70
N SER A 24 8.23 -8.42 -0.15
CA SER A 24 7.35 -9.34 -0.90
C SER A 24 6.18 -8.59 -1.56
N LYS A 25 5.52 -7.69 -0.82
CA LYS A 25 4.44 -6.85 -1.33
C LYS A 25 4.91 -5.87 -2.40
N ALA A 26 6.05 -5.21 -2.20
CA ALA A 26 6.67 -4.34 -3.20
C ALA A 26 7.02 -5.12 -4.47
N LYS A 27 7.56 -6.34 -4.34
CA LYS A 27 7.87 -7.23 -5.47
C LYS A 27 6.60 -7.63 -6.23
N MET A 28 5.52 -7.97 -5.54
CA MET A 28 4.23 -8.28 -6.15
C MET A 28 3.65 -7.07 -6.90
N ALA A 29 3.62 -5.89 -6.27
CA ALA A 29 3.16 -4.66 -6.90
C ALA A 29 4.01 -4.29 -8.14
N SER A 30 5.33 -4.46 -8.04
CA SER A 30 6.26 -4.23 -9.16
C SER A 30 6.01 -5.18 -10.33
N LYS A 31 5.74 -6.48 -10.08
CA LYS A 31 5.36 -7.45 -11.11
C LYS A 31 4.08 -7.02 -11.84
N LYS A 32 3.03 -6.65 -11.09
CA LYS A 32 1.76 -6.16 -11.65
C LYS A 32 1.94 -4.89 -12.47
N LEU A 33 2.74 -3.95 -11.98
CA LEU A 33 3.10 -2.76 -12.74
C LEU A 33 3.86 -3.10 -14.02
N GLY A 34 4.72 -4.12 -13.98
CA GLY A 34 5.41 -4.64 -15.16
C GLY A 34 4.47 -5.19 -16.22
N VAL A 35 3.39 -5.88 -15.82
CA VAL A 35 2.33 -6.33 -16.75
C VAL A 35 1.61 -5.12 -17.36
N LEU A 36 1.22 -4.15 -16.53
CA LEU A 36 0.59 -2.91 -17.00
C LEU A 36 1.48 -2.17 -18.02
N ASN A 37 2.79 -2.09 -17.78
CA ASN A 37 3.74 -1.45 -18.68
C ASN A 37 3.80 -2.12 -20.06
N ARG A 38 3.68 -3.46 -20.13
CA ARG A 38 3.65 -4.17 -21.42
C ARG A 38 2.36 -3.91 -22.17
N ALA A 39 1.24 -3.83 -21.45
CA ALA A 39 -0.07 -3.58 -22.05
C ALA A 39 -0.34 -2.08 -22.32
N LYS A 40 0.56 -1.16 -21.94
CA LYS A 40 0.32 0.29 -21.97
C LYS A 40 -0.08 0.82 -23.35
N GLN A 41 0.43 0.20 -24.42
CA GLN A 41 0.17 0.59 -25.81
C GLN A 41 -1.30 0.47 -26.20
N TYR A 42 -2.07 -0.39 -25.53
CA TYR A 42 -3.49 -0.61 -25.82
C TYR A 42 -4.42 0.35 -25.06
N PHE A 43 -3.88 1.17 -24.15
CA PHE A 43 -4.68 2.01 -23.25
C PHE A 43 -4.31 3.48 -23.36
N LYS A 44 -5.32 4.36 -23.25
CA LYS A 44 -5.14 5.81 -23.08
C LYS A 44 -4.57 6.13 -21.69
N PRO A 45 -3.84 7.26 -21.51
CA PRO A 45 -3.26 7.66 -20.22
C PRO A 45 -4.23 7.58 -19.03
N ALA A 46 -5.45 8.09 -19.17
CA ALA A 46 -6.49 8.02 -18.13
C ALA A 46 -6.84 6.58 -17.71
N HIS A 47 -6.89 5.65 -18.65
CA HIS A 47 -7.13 4.23 -18.37
C HIS A 47 -5.94 3.58 -17.68
N ARG A 48 -4.70 3.95 -18.06
CA ARG A 48 -3.48 3.47 -17.39
C ARG A 48 -3.47 3.88 -15.92
N LEU A 49 -3.84 5.12 -15.62
CA LEU A 49 -3.97 5.61 -14.24
C LEU A 49 -5.05 4.84 -13.47
N LYS A 50 -6.22 4.62 -14.08
CA LYS A 50 -7.32 3.86 -13.47
C LYS A 50 -6.90 2.42 -13.16
N LEU A 51 -6.24 1.75 -14.10
CA LEU A 51 -5.73 0.39 -13.92
C LEU A 51 -4.65 0.33 -12.83
N TYR A 52 -3.74 1.31 -12.78
CA TYR A 52 -2.76 1.39 -11.69
C TYR A 52 -3.45 1.52 -10.32
N LYS A 53 -4.40 2.44 -10.18
CA LYS A 53 -5.16 2.65 -8.93
C LYS A 53 -5.96 1.41 -8.52
N ALA A 54 -6.49 0.65 -9.48
CA ALA A 54 -7.31 -0.52 -9.21
C ALA A 54 -6.50 -1.80 -8.94
N GLN A 55 -5.38 -2.02 -9.65
CA GLN A 55 -4.69 -3.31 -9.67
C GLN A 55 -3.35 -3.33 -8.95
N VAL A 56 -2.67 -2.19 -8.84
CA VAL A 56 -1.31 -2.10 -8.27
C VAL A 56 -1.36 -1.42 -6.90
N ARG A 57 -1.99 -0.24 -6.82
CA ARG A 57 -2.03 0.58 -5.61
C ARG A 57 -2.57 -0.15 -4.36
N PRO A 58 -3.63 -0.98 -4.43
CA PRO A 58 -4.15 -1.65 -3.24
C PRO A 58 -3.13 -2.56 -2.55
N HIS A 59 -2.23 -3.18 -3.31
CA HIS A 59 -1.19 -4.05 -2.73
C HIS A 59 -0.11 -3.29 -1.94
N MET A 60 -0.03 -1.97 -2.10
CA MET A 60 0.90 -1.10 -1.37
C MET A 60 0.21 -0.36 -0.21
N GLU A 61 -1.13 -0.27 -0.23
CA GLU A 61 -1.94 0.45 0.77
C GLU A 61 -2.65 -0.49 1.75
N TYR A 62 -2.86 -1.75 1.37
CA TYR A 62 -3.49 -2.74 2.23
C TYR A 62 -2.73 -2.91 3.55
N CYS A 63 -3.43 -2.83 4.68
CA CYS A 63 -2.87 -2.92 6.04
C CYS A 63 -1.73 -1.94 6.34
N CYS A 64 -1.70 -0.78 5.68
CA CYS A 64 -0.60 0.15 5.82
C CYS A 64 -0.41 0.77 7.21
N HIS A 65 -1.44 0.75 8.06
CA HIS A 65 -1.36 1.17 9.45
C HIS A 65 -0.43 0.28 10.29
N LEU A 66 -0.31 -1.02 9.95
CA LEU A 66 0.56 -1.97 10.67
C LEU A 66 2.05 -1.60 10.54
N TRP A 67 2.42 -1.02 9.39
CA TRP A 67 3.80 -0.64 9.09
C TRP A 67 3.94 0.87 8.86
N ALA A 68 3.02 1.68 9.41
CA ALA A 68 3.12 3.14 9.33
C ALA A 68 4.39 3.66 10.03
N GLY A 69 4.86 2.97 11.07
CA GLY A 69 6.12 3.26 11.78
C GLY A 69 7.36 2.59 11.18
N ALA A 70 7.26 1.94 10.02
CA ALA A 70 8.42 1.25 9.42
C ALA A 70 9.50 2.26 8.97
N PRO A 71 10.80 1.89 9.05
CA PRO A 71 11.88 2.74 8.58
C PRO A 71 11.71 3.16 7.12
N GLY A 72 12.06 4.42 6.80
CA GLY A 72 11.90 4.97 5.45
C GLY A 72 12.56 4.15 4.34
N TYR A 73 13.68 3.45 4.62
CA TYR A 73 14.32 2.59 3.64
C TYR A 73 13.45 1.40 3.20
N GLN A 74 12.61 0.85 4.10
CA GLN A 74 11.66 -0.23 3.81
C GLN A 74 10.45 0.28 3.02
N LEU A 75 10.12 1.56 3.15
CA LEU A 75 9.01 2.20 2.45
C LEU A 75 9.41 2.75 1.07
N SER A 76 10.69 3.07 0.89
CA SER A 76 11.25 3.60 -0.36
C SER A 76 10.94 2.79 -1.63
N PRO A 77 10.83 1.44 -1.60
CA PRO A 77 10.47 0.67 -2.78
C PRO A 77 9.06 1.00 -3.29
N PHE A 78 8.10 1.30 -2.40
CA PHE A 78 6.74 1.67 -2.81
C PHE A 78 6.73 3.02 -3.53
N ASP A 79 7.48 3.99 -3.04
CA ASP A 79 7.60 5.30 -3.70
C ASP A 79 8.24 5.20 -5.07
N ARG A 80 9.23 4.28 -5.24
CA ARG A 80 9.81 3.97 -6.54
C ARG A 80 8.80 3.36 -7.50
N ILE A 81 7.91 2.48 -7.01
CA ILE A 81 6.85 1.89 -7.82
C ILE A 81 5.84 2.95 -8.24
N GLN A 82 5.43 3.86 -7.35
CA GLN A 82 4.54 4.97 -7.69
C GLN A 82 5.19 5.90 -8.73
N ARG A 83 6.46 6.29 -8.56
CA ARG A 83 7.19 7.09 -9.56
C ARG A 83 7.28 6.41 -10.92
N ARG A 84 7.49 5.08 -10.95
CA ARG A 84 7.47 4.31 -12.20
C ARG A 84 6.07 4.29 -12.82
N ALA A 85 5.01 4.22 -12.01
CA ALA A 85 3.64 4.27 -12.49
C ALA A 85 3.31 5.63 -13.14
N SER A 86 3.74 6.75 -12.56
CA SER A 86 3.58 8.08 -13.17
C SER A 86 4.20 8.15 -14.57
N ARG A 87 5.38 7.54 -14.78
CA ARG A 87 6.01 7.43 -16.10
C ARG A 87 5.27 6.52 -17.08
N ILE A 88 4.51 5.54 -16.60
CA ILE A 88 3.71 4.64 -17.45
C ILE A 88 2.42 5.33 -17.90
N VAL A 89 1.83 6.15 -17.01
CA VAL A 89 0.67 6.97 -17.35
C VAL A 89 1.01 7.91 -18.50
N ASP A 90 2.21 8.52 -18.46
CA ASP A 90 2.77 9.34 -19.55
C ASP A 90 1.94 10.62 -19.81
N ASP A 91 1.43 11.20 -18.73
CA ASP A 91 0.60 12.41 -18.72
C ASP A 91 0.83 13.11 -17.36
N PRO A 92 1.45 14.32 -17.35
CA PRO A 92 1.79 15.04 -16.12
C PRO A 92 0.56 15.44 -15.28
N GLU A 93 -0.50 15.95 -15.92
CA GLU A 93 -1.70 16.39 -15.21
C GLU A 93 -2.40 15.21 -14.51
N LEU A 94 -2.42 14.06 -15.18
CA LEU A 94 -2.96 12.83 -14.58
C LEU A 94 -2.04 12.25 -13.49
N ALA A 95 -0.72 12.37 -13.66
CA ALA A 95 0.24 11.90 -12.68
C ALA A 95 0.22 12.73 -11.39
N ASP A 96 -0.01 14.04 -11.48
CA ASP A 96 -0.12 14.93 -10.33
C ASP A 96 -1.35 14.62 -9.46
N ARG A 97 -2.36 13.97 -10.03
CA ARG A 97 -3.54 13.44 -9.29
C ARG A 97 -3.23 12.17 -8.48
N LEU A 98 -1.97 11.76 -8.37
CA LEU A 98 -1.53 10.68 -7.49
C LEU A 98 -0.99 11.26 -6.19
N ASP A 99 -1.83 11.24 -5.16
CA ASP A 99 -1.38 11.60 -3.80
C ASP A 99 -0.16 10.75 -3.40
N PRO A 100 0.80 11.32 -2.66
CA PRO A 100 1.89 10.56 -2.08
C PRO A 100 1.39 9.38 -1.24
N LEU A 101 2.08 8.24 -1.30
CA LEU A 101 1.71 7.09 -0.48
C LEU A 101 1.81 7.40 1.02
N ALA A 102 2.77 8.23 1.43
CA ALA A 102 2.90 8.68 2.82
C ALA A 102 1.59 9.30 3.34
N LEU A 103 1.08 10.32 2.66
CA LEU A 103 -0.18 10.98 3.01
C LEU A 103 -1.33 9.98 3.14
N ARG A 104 -1.44 9.03 2.21
CA ARG A 104 -2.52 8.03 2.24
C ARG A 104 -2.39 7.05 3.40
N ARG A 105 -1.18 6.70 3.80
CA ARG A 105 -0.92 5.88 5.00
C ARG A 105 -1.32 6.64 6.26
N ASP A 106 -0.94 7.91 6.36
CA ASP A 106 -1.25 8.76 7.51
C ASP A 106 -2.76 8.93 7.66
N LEU A 107 -3.47 9.23 6.56
CA LEU A 107 -4.93 9.30 6.55
C LEU A 107 -5.59 7.97 6.95
N SER A 108 -5.06 6.84 6.47
CA SER A 108 -5.57 5.51 6.83
C SER A 108 -5.43 5.25 8.34
N SER A 109 -4.27 5.57 8.92
CA SER A 109 -4.02 5.46 10.36
C SER A 109 -4.95 6.37 11.17
N LEU A 110 -5.12 7.64 10.75
CA LEU A 110 -6.02 8.58 11.42
C LEU A 110 -7.47 8.13 11.35
N CYS A 111 -7.94 7.64 10.20
CA CYS A 111 -9.30 7.12 10.05
C CYS A 111 -9.59 5.95 11.01
N ILE A 112 -8.62 5.06 11.21
CA ILE A 112 -8.76 3.94 12.16
C ILE A 112 -8.80 4.47 13.60
N LEU A 113 -7.87 5.35 13.97
CA LEU A 113 -7.83 5.95 15.31
C LEU A 113 -9.12 6.73 15.64
N TYR A 114 -9.65 7.49 14.68
CA TYR A 114 -10.91 8.22 14.83
C TYR A 114 -12.08 7.28 15.10
N ARG A 115 -12.18 6.17 14.34
CA ARG A 115 -13.25 5.18 14.54
C ARG A 115 -13.16 4.53 15.92
N ILE A 116 -11.95 4.19 16.34
CA ILE A 116 -11.69 3.65 17.68
C ILE A 116 -12.13 4.63 18.77
N TYR A 117 -11.73 5.91 18.65
CA TYR A 117 -12.07 6.94 19.63
C TYR A 117 -13.58 7.17 19.77
N ASN A 118 -14.34 7.06 18.68
CA ASN A 118 -15.79 7.24 18.69
C ASN A 118 -16.58 5.94 18.97
N GLY A 119 -15.89 4.83 19.27
CA GLY A 119 -16.56 3.54 19.48
C GLY A 119 -17.17 2.91 18.23
N GLU A 120 -16.77 3.36 17.02
CA GLU A 120 -17.15 2.78 15.73
C GLU A 120 -16.24 1.61 15.32
N CYS A 121 -15.56 0.99 16.28
CA CYS A 121 -14.73 -0.20 16.09
C CYS A 121 -15.47 -1.47 16.56
N SER A 122 -14.88 -2.65 16.34
CA SER A 122 -15.45 -3.88 16.87
C SER A 122 -15.28 -3.93 18.39
N GLU A 123 -16.15 -4.68 19.08
CA GLU A 123 -16.10 -4.82 20.54
C GLU A 123 -14.72 -5.34 21.00
N GLU A 124 -14.10 -6.26 20.26
CA GLU A 124 -12.78 -6.78 20.59
C GLU A 124 -11.69 -5.71 20.57
N LEU A 125 -11.75 -4.78 19.60
CA LEU A 125 -10.81 -3.66 19.51
C LEU A 125 -11.08 -2.59 20.56
N PHE A 126 -12.35 -2.35 20.90
CA PHE A 126 -12.73 -1.41 21.94
C PHE A 126 -12.22 -1.89 23.32
N ASN A 127 -12.45 -3.16 23.64
CA ASN A 127 -12.03 -3.80 24.89
C ASN A 127 -10.50 -3.93 25.05
N LEU A 128 -9.72 -3.70 23.99
CA LEU A 128 -8.25 -3.70 24.06
C LEU A 128 -7.67 -2.36 24.56
N ILE A 129 -8.49 -1.31 24.59
CA ILE A 129 -8.05 0.07 24.87
C ILE A 129 -8.62 0.57 26.21
N GLU A 130 -9.71 -0.04 26.67
CA GLU A 130 -10.29 0.15 28.02
C GLU A 130 -9.61 -0.78 29.05
#